data_AF-A0A970LZW3-F1
#
_entry.id   AF-A0A970LZW3-F1
#
_cell.length_a   1.000
_cell.length_b   1.000
_cell.length_c   1.000
_cell.angle_alpha   90.00
_cell.angle_beta   90.00
_cell.angle_gamma   90.00
#
_symmetry.space_group_name_H-M   'P 1'
#
loop_
_entity.id
_entity.type
_entity.pdbx_description
1 polymer ?
#
loop_
_entity_poly.entity_id
_entity_poly.type
_entity_poly.pdbx_seq_one_letter_code
_entity_poly.pdbx_strand_id
1 'polypeptide(L)'
;MRIFQRIHQKLNWSPRAYLGLVLGLLALGYLSSAIYHSLKPLPDGLNYTGKLRHAPVKFIADQTYIDAQGVQQQQHQIFKEILGLIDAAQTTIVVDMFLFNAEVGTSKQQNQPLTQQLTEALIHKRQMQPNIEIKVITDPINSVYGG
;
A
#
# COMPACT_ATOMS: atom_id res chain seq x y z
N MET A 1 -21.06 -32.13 29.92
CA MET A 1 -21.96 -32.43 28.77
C MET A 1 -22.10 -33.95 28.61
N ARG A 2 -23.30 -34.51 28.77
CA ARG A 2 -23.57 -35.97 28.76
C ARG A 2 -23.12 -36.68 27.46
N ILE A 3 -23.00 -35.94 26.36
CA ILE A 3 -22.56 -36.45 25.05
C ILE A 3 -21.08 -36.88 25.08
N PHE A 4 -20.19 -36.06 25.66
CA PHE A 4 -18.77 -36.37 25.72
C PHE A 4 -18.47 -37.60 26.60
N GLN A 5 -19.21 -37.78 27.69
CA GLN A 5 -19.08 -38.95 28.56
C GLN A 5 -19.51 -40.25 27.85
N ARG A 6 -20.60 -40.20 27.05
CA ARG A 6 -21.05 -41.35 26.25
C ARG A 6 -20.05 -41.72 25.15
N ILE A 7 -19.45 -40.73 24.48
CA ILE A 7 -18.43 -40.96 23.46
C ILE A 7 -17.18 -41.56 24.10
N HIS A 8 -16.74 -41.01 25.24
CA HIS A 8 -15.57 -41.50 25.95
C HIS A 8 -15.73 -42.94 26.46
N GLN A 9 -16.90 -43.28 27.00
CA GLN A 9 -17.22 -44.65 27.43
C GLN A 9 -17.24 -45.66 26.27
N LYS A 10 -17.63 -45.23 25.06
CA LYS A 10 -17.63 -46.10 23.87
C LYS A 10 -16.24 -46.25 23.22
N LEU A 11 -15.45 -45.17 23.17
CA LEU A 11 -14.15 -45.16 22.49
C LEU A 11 -13.00 -45.63 23.39
N ASN A 12 -13.08 -45.36 24.70
CA ASN A 12 -12.08 -45.70 25.73
C ASN A 12 -10.65 -45.20 25.42
N TRP A 13 -10.53 -44.09 24.69
CA TRP A 13 -9.22 -43.52 24.30
C TRP A 13 -8.53 -42.79 25.45
N SER A 14 -7.19 -42.81 25.44
CA SER A 14 -6.41 -41.99 26.37
C SER A 14 -6.55 -40.49 26.06
N PRO A 15 -6.37 -39.59 27.05
CA PRO A 15 -6.40 -38.14 26.82
C PRO A 15 -5.43 -37.66 25.71
N ARG A 16 -4.29 -38.34 25.54
CA ARG A 16 -3.31 -38.06 24.49
C ARG A 16 -3.86 -38.32 23.08
N ALA A 17 -4.70 -39.34 22.92
CA ALA A 17 -5.33 -39.66 21.64
C ALA A 17 -6.40 -38.62 21.27
N TYR A 18 -7.17 -38.12 22.23
CA TYR A 18 -8.09 -37.00 21.99
C TYR A 18 -7.34 -35.72 21.61
N LEU A 19 -6.25 -35.40 22.32
CA LEU A 19 -5.40 -34.25 21.98
C LEU A 19 -4.80 -34.40 20.58
N GLY A 20 -4.29 -35.59 20.25
CA GLY A 20 -3.77 -35.89 18.92
C GLY A 20 -4.83 -35.74 17.81
N LEU A 21 -6.07 -36.15 18.07
CA LEU A 21 -7.19 -35.95 17.13
C LEU A 21 -7.50 -34.46 16.95
N VAL A 22 -7.56 -33.68 18.03
CA VAL A 22 -7.81 -32.22 17.95
C VAL A 22 -6.69 -31.52 17.19
N LEU A 23 -5.43 -31.82 17.52
CA LEU A 23 -4.27 -31.26 16.81
C LEU A 23 -4.23 -31.69 15.34
N GLY A 24 -4.58 -32.94 15.05
CA GLY A 24 -4.68 -33.45 13.68
C GLY A 24 -5.76 -32.73 12.87
N LEU A 25 -6.92 -32.48 13.45
CA LEU A 25 -7.99 -31.70 12.81
C LEU A 25 -7.57 -30.23 12.58
N LEU A 26 -6.90 -29.62 13.55
CA LEU A 26 -6.37 -28.25 13.40
C LEU A 26 -5.28 -28.18 12.31
N ALA A 27 -4.35 -29.14 12.29
CA ALA A 27 -3.31 -29.21 11.28
C ALA A 27 -3.90 -29.44 9.88
N LEU A 28 -4.88 -30.36 9.76
CA LEU A 28 -5.58 -30.60 8.50
C LEU A 28 -6.32 -29.36 8.02
N GLY A 29 -7.03 -28.65 8.92
CA GLY A 29 -7.72 -27.41 8.59
C GLY A 29 -6.76 -26.30 8.14
N TYR A 30 -5.65 -26.13 8.85
CA TYR A 30 -4.61 -25.17 8.49
C TYR A 30 -3.97 -25.49 7.13
N LEU A 31 -3.57 -26.75 6.90
CA LEU A 31 -2.98 -27.17 5.62
C LEU A 31 -3.97 -27.03 4.46
N SER A 32 -5.23 -27.41 4.67
CA SER A 32 -6.28 -27.24 3.65
C SER A 32 -6.49 -25.77 3.31
N SER A 33 -6.52 -24.91 4.33
CA SER A 33 -6.60 -23.45 4.15
C SER A 33 -5.38 -22.91 3.40
N ALA A 34 -4.17 -23.29 3.79
CA ALA A 34 -2.94 -22.87 3.13
C ALA A 34 -2.94 -23.25 1.64
N ILE A 35 -3.26 -24.52 1.33
CA ILE A 35 -3.36 -25.01 -0.05
C ILE A 35 -4.41 -24.20 -0.83
N TYR A 36 -5.59 -24.01 -0.26
CA TYR A 36 -6.65 -23.24 -0.91
C TYR A 36 -6.22 -21.79 -1.17
N HIS A 37 -5.64 -21.11 -0.18
CA HIS A 37 -5.23 -19.71 -0.29
C HIS A 37 -3.99 -19.51 -1.18
N SER A 38 -3.17 -20.54 -1.39
CA SER A 38 -2.04 -20.51 -2.33
C SER A 38 -2.44 -20.80 -3.78
N LEU A 39 -3.46 -21.62 -3.99
CA LEU A 39 -3.87 -22.07 -5.34
C LEU A 39 -5.08 -21.32 -5.90
N LYS A 40 -5.92 -20.73 -5.04
CA LYS A 40 -7.12 -20.03 -5.51
C LYS A 40 -6.72 -18.92 -6.50
N PRO A 41 -7.44 -18.79 -7.62
CA PRO A 41 -7.16 -17.71 -8.56
C PRO A 41 -7.42 -16.36 -7.88
N LEU A 42 -6.70 -15.34 -8.34
CA LEU A 42 -7.02 -13.97 -8.01
C LEU A 42 -8.43 -13.65 -8.56
N PRO A 43 -9.26 -12.88 -7.83
CA PRO A 43 -10.48 -12.31 -8.38
C PRO A 43 -10.27 -11.66 -9.75
N ASP A 44 -11.25 -11.80 -10.63
CA ASP A 44 -11.23 -11.21 -11.96
C ASP A 44 -10.95 -9.71 -11.88
N GLY A 45 -10.03 -9.23 -12.72
CA GLY A 45 -9.64 -7.83 -12.78
C GLY A 45 -8.45 -7.41 -11.89
N LEU A 46 -8.02 -8.23 -10.92
CA LEU A 46 -6.84 -7.91 -10.10
C LEU A 46 -5.51 -8.22 -10.79
N ASN A 47 -5.51 -9.18 -11.74
CA ASN A 47 -4.37 -9.47 -12.59
C ASN A 47 -4.72 -9.10 -14.04
N TYR A 48 -4.57 -7.83 -14.36
CA TYR A 48 -4.85 -7.30 -15.70
C TYR A 48 -3.56 -7.07 -16.48
N THR A 49 -3.39 -7.83 -17.57
CA THR A 49 -2.35 -7.56 -18.56
C THR A 49 -2.97 -6.81 -19.73
N GLY A 50 -2.69 -5.52 -19.85
CA GLY A 50 -3.14 -4.69 -20.96
C GLY A 50 -2.36 -4.95 -22.25
N LYS A 51 -2.90 -4.47 -23.38
CA LYS A 51 -2.16 -4.44 -24.65
C LYS A 51 -0.92 -3.56 -24.52
N LEU A 52 0.20 -4.01 -25.10
CA LEU A 52 1.40 -3.18 -25.27
C LEU A 52 1.05 -1.91 -26.05
N ARG A 53 1.48 -0.76 -25.54
CA ARG A 53 1.34 0.54 -26.22
C ARG A 53 2.70 1.20 -26.31
N HIS A 54 3.06 1.65 -27.51
CA HIS A 54 4.20 2.54 -27.69
C HIS A 54 3.80 3.95 -27.23
N ALA A 55 4.67 4.58 -26.46
CA ALA A 55 4.52 5.95 -26.01
C ALA A 55 5.89 6.62 -25.95
N PRO A 56 5.96 7.95 -26.12
CA PRO A 56 7.17 8.69 -25.75
C PRO A 56 7.36 8.57 -24.24
N VAL A 57 8.42 7.88 -23.81
CA VAL A 57 8.74 7.71 -22.38
C VAL A 57 9.86 8.65 -22.01
N LYS A 58 9.65 9.44 -20.96
CA LYS A 58 10.68 10.24 -20.29
C LYS A 58 11.05 9.55 -18.99
N PHE A 59 12.32 9.18 -18.84
CA PHE A 59 12.84 8.69 -17.56
C PHE A 59 13.11 9.87 -16.63
N ILE A 60 12.57 9.81 -15.42
CA ILE A 60 12.81 10.77 -14.34
C ILE A 60 13.20 10.00 -13.09
N ALA A 61 14.17 10.54 -12.34
CA ALA A 61 14.64 9.94 -11.11
C ALA A 61 15.13 11.02 -10.15
N ASP A 62 14.93 10.76 -8.87
CA ASP A 62 15.56 11.51 -7.80
C ASP A 62 16.90 10.85 -7.45
N GLN A 63 17.90 11.66 -7.09
CA GLN A 63 19.23 11.18 -6.72
C GLN A 63 19.63 11.78 -5.37
N THR A 64 20.16 10.94 -4.48
CA THR A 64 20.81 11.39 -3.25
C THR A 64 22.13 10.63 -3.13
N TYR A 65 23.24 11.34 -3.05
CA TYR A 65 24.57 10.74 -3.00
C TYR A 65 25.54 11.60 -2.20
N ILE A 66 26.67 11.03 -1.80
CA ILE A 66 27.80 11.78 -1.23
C ILE A 66 28.81 12.02 -2.34
N ASP A 67 29.21 13.26 -2.55
CA ASP A 67 30.21 13.60 -3.57
C ASP A 67 31.65 13.30 -3.10
N ALA A 68 32.62 13.58 -3.98
CA ALA A 68 34.04 13.33 -3.71
C ALA A 68 34.58 14.19 -2.55
N GLN A 69 33.89 15.27 -2.17
CA GLN A 69 34.24 16.16 -1.07
C GLN A 69 33.58 15.71 0.25
N GLY A 70 32.81 14.63 0.24
CA GLY A 70 32.08 14.14 1.41
C GLY A 70 30.78 14.90 1.69
N VAL A 71 30.30 15.72 0.74
CA VAL A 71 29.08 16.52 0.90
C VAL A 71 27.89 15.77 0.30
N GLN A 72 26.77 15.76 1.02
CA GLN A 72 25.53 15.18 0.52
C GLN A 72 24.92 16.06 -0.57
N GLN A 73 24.68 15.47 -1.74
CA GLN A 73 23.98 16.06 -2.87
C GLN A 73 22.58 15.44 -2.99
N GLN A 74 21.60 16.28 -3.31
CA GLN A 74 20.21 15.88 -3.53
C GLN A 74 19.67 16.51 -4.80
N GLN A 75 19.15 15.68 -5.70
CA GLN A 75 18.51 16.10 -6.93
C GLN A 75 17.08 15.57 -6.95
N HIS A 76 16.11 16.49 -6.96
CA HIS A 76 14.68 16.17 -7.01
C HIS A 76 14.11 16.53 -8.38
N GLN A 77 13.57 15.53 -9.09
CA GLN A 77 12.95 15.67 -10.41
C GLN A 77 11.51 15.17 -10.41
N ILE A 78 11.21 14.09 -9.68
CA ILE A 78 9.92 13.42 -9.71
C ILE A 78 8.82 14.36 -9.25
N PHE A 79 8.99 14.98 -8.08
CA PHE A 79 7.97 15.85 -7.51
C PHE A 79 7.74 17.12 -8.33
N LYS A 80 8.81 17.65 -8.93
CA LYS A 80 8.73 18.79 -9.86
C LYS A 80 7.88 18.44 -11.08
N GLU A 81 8.05 17.24 -11.64
CA GLU A 81 7.23 16.77 -12.77
C GLU A 81 5.77 16.59 -12.34
N ILE A 82 5.51 16.04 -11.14
CA ILE A 82 4.14 15.91 -10.60
C ILE A 82 3.45 17.28 -10.54
N LEU A 83 4.11 18.29 -9.98
CA LEU A 83 3.54 19.64 -9.90
C LEU A 83 3.31 20.25 -11.28
N GLY A 84 4.22 20.01 -12.25
CA GLY A 84 4.04 20.44 -13.64
C GLY A 84 2.85 19.78 -14.32
N LEU A 85 2.61 18.48 -14.07
CA LEU A 85 1.44 17.76 -14.59
C LEU A 85 0.14 18.29 -13.99
N ILE A 86 0.12 18.66 -12.70
CA ILE A 86 -1.04 19.29 -12.05
C ILE A 86 -1.33 20.64 -12.68
N ASP A 87 -0.31 21.46 -12.92
CA ASP A 87 -0.47 22.76 -13.57
C ASP A 87 -1.00 22.63 -15.01
N ALA A 88 -0.49 21.66 -15.77
CA ALA A 88 -0.88 21.41 -17.15
C ALA A 88 -2.24 20.70 -17.32
N ALA A 89 -2.76 20.05 -16.28
CA ALA A 89 -4.00 19.28 -16.36
C ALA A 89 -5.19 20.16 -16.79
N GLN A 90 -6.13 19.61 -17.58
CA GLN A 90 -7.26 20.39 -18.10
C GLN A 90 -8.62 19.91 -17.60
N THR A 91 -8.78 18.60 -17.40
CA THR A 91 -10.09 18.00 -17.10
C THR A 91 -10.10 17.17 -15.83
N THR A 92 -9.06 16.36 -15.62
CA THR A 92 -9.05 15.35 -14.56
C THR A 92 -7.65 15.21 -13.99
N ILE A 93 -7.56 15.13 -12.67
CA ILE A 93 -6.38 14.76 -11.93
C ILE A 93 -6.74 13.58 -11.03
N VAL A 94 -6.00 12.49 -11.19
CA VAL A 94 -6.03 11.35 -10.25
C VAL A 94 -4.65 11.25 -9.64
N VAL A 95 -4.58 11.43 -8.32
CA VAL A 95 -3.35 11.29 -7.55
C VAL A 95 -3.54 10.10 -6.61
N ASP A 96 -2.63 9.14 -6.68
CA ASP A 96 -2.56 7.99 -5.77
C ASP A 96 -1.22 8.03 -5.05
N MET A 97 -1.26 8.31 -3.74
CA MET A 97 -0.07 8.51 -2.91
C MET A 97 -0.14 7.62 -1.68
N PHE A 98 0.81 6.70 -1.59
CA PHE A 98 1.04 5.88 -0.41
C PHE A 98 1.33 6.76 0.82
N LEU A 99 2.27 7.71 0.68
CA LEU A 99 2.66 8.63 1.75
C LEU A 99 2.21 10.07 1.42
N PHE A 100 1.34 10.62 2.25
CA PHE A 100 0.76 11.95 2.13
C PHE A 100 0.56 12.57 3.53
N ASN A 101 1.66 12.89 4.19
CA ASN A 101 1.70 13.54 5.51
C ASN A 101 3.00 14.36 5.66
N ALA A 102 3.16 15.08 6.78
CA ALA A 102 4.32 15.94 7.04
C ALA A 102 5.46 15.24 7.81
N GLU A 103 5.38 13.93 8.03
CA GLU A 103 6.33 13.23 8.88
C GLU A 103 7.71 13.10 8.24
N VAL A 104 8.73 13.39 9.04
CA VAL A 104 10.15 13.30 8.66
C VAL A 104 10.94 12.34 9.55
N GLY A 105 10.23 11.63 10.46
CA GLY A 105 10.83 10.73 11.44
C GLY A 105 11.81 11.46 12.35
N THR A 106 12.98 10.85 12.61
CA THR A 106 14.03 11.43 13.45
C THR A 106 14.99 12.33 12.69
N SER A 107 14.67 12.70 11.44
CA SER A 107 15.54 13.58 10.65
C SER A 107 15.65 14.95 11.32
N LYS A 108 16.88 15.44 11.43
CA LYS A 108 17.19 16.81 11.86
C LYS A 108 17.45 17.75 10.67
N GLN A 109 17.46 17.21 9.46
CA GLN A 109 17.66 17.98 8.24
C GLN A 109 16.36 18.67 7.87
N GLN A 110 16.46 19.88 7.32
CA GLN A 110 15.32 20.58 6.76
C GLN A 110 14.91 19.90 5.45
N ASN A 111 13.73 19.30 5.44
CA ASN A 111 13.16 18.66 4.26
C ASN A 111 12.24 19.61 3.49
N GLN A 112 12.07 19.36 2.20
CA GLN A 112 11.05 20.06 1.41
C GLN A 112 9.65 19.66 1.89
N PRO A 113 8.71 20.59 2.06
CA PRO A 113 7.35 20.29 2.52
C PRO A 113 6.48 19.78 1.36
N LEU A 114 6.85 18.62 0.80
CA LEU A 114 6.25 18.06 -0.43
C LEU A 114 4.72 17.93 -0.32
N THR A 115 4.22 17.35 0.76
CA THR A 115 2.78 17.18 1.02
C THR A 115 2.03 18.52 0.99
N GLN A 116 2.60 19.56 1.59
CA GLN A 116 2.01 20.90 1.56
C GLN A 116 1.99 21.48 0.14
N GLN A 117 3.11 21.40 -0.58
CA GLN A 117 3.20 21.91 -1.95
C GLN A 117 2.21 21.22 -2.89
N LEU A 118 2.06 19.89 -2.79
CA LEU A 118 1.05 19.14 -3.56
C LEU A 118 -0.37 19.56 -3.16
N THR A 119 -0.64 19.72 -1.87
CA THR A 119 -1.95 20.17 -1.38
C THR A 119 -2.31 21.54 -1.95
N GLU A 120 -1.38 22.50 -1.84
CA GLU A 120 -1.56 23.86 -2.35
C GLU A 120 -1.75 23.88 -3.87
N ALA A 121 -0.97 23.09 -4.62
CA ALA A 121 -1.10 22.99 -6.07
C ALA A 121 -2.49 22.47 -6.49
N LEU A 122 -3.00 21.43 -5.83
CA LEU A 122 -4.33 20.88 -6.11
C LEU A 122 -5.46 21.87 -5.74
N ILE A 123 -5.32 22.57 -4.61
CA ILE A 123 -6.28 23.62 -4.19
C ILE A 123 -6.28 24.76 -5.21
N HIS A 124 -5.11 25.29 -5.56
CA HIS A 124 -4.97 26.37 -6.53
C HIS A 124 -5.55 25.96 -7.90
N LYS A 125 -5.28 24.73 -8.35
CA LYS A 125 -5.82 24.21 -9.60
C LYS A 125 -7.34 24.20 -9.62
N ARG A 126 -7.97 23.75 -8.54
CA ARG A 126 -9.44 23.74 -8.39
C ARG A 126 -10.04 25.15 -8.29
N GLN A 127 -9.32 26.10 -7.70
CA GLN A 127 -9.74 27.51 -7.68
C GLN A 127 -9.72 28.12 -9.08
N MET A 128 -8.65 27.87 -9.85
CA MET A 128 -8.49 28.40 -11.20
C MET A 128 -9.39 27.71 -12.23
N GLN A 129 -9.72 26.43 -12.01
CA GLN A 129 -10.59 25.63 -12.88
C GLN A 129 -11.64 24.90 -12.04
N PRO A 130 -12.75 25.56 -11.67
CA PRO A 130 -13.77 24.99 -10.77
C PRO A 130 -14.41 23.68 -11.24
N ASN A 131 -14.38 23.42 -12.56
CA ASN A 131 -14.98 22.23 -13.17
C ASN A 131 -13.99 21.05 -13.31
N ILE A 132 -12.72 21.20 -12.89
CA ILE A 132 -11.75 20.11 -12.96
C ILE A 132 -12.10 19.03 -11.93
N GLU A 133 -12.06 17.76 -12.35
CA GLU A 133 -12.24 16.65 -11.42
C GLU A 133 -10.90 16.30 -10.75
N ILE A 134 -10.87 16.32 -9.42
CA ILE A 134 -9.68 15.93 -8.65
C ILE A 134 -10.04 14.76 -7.72
N LYS A 135 -9.34 13.64 -7.88
CA LYS A 135 -9.42 12.47 -6.99
C LYS A 135 -8.07 12.27 -6.32
N VAL A 136 -8.09 12.24 -4.99
CA VAL A 136 -6.92 11.89 -4.18
C VAL A 136 -7.21 10.54 -3.54
N ILE A 137 -6.35 9.57 -3.80
CA ILE A 137 -6.37 8.23 -3.24
C ILE A 137 -5.17 8.14 -2.30
N THR A 138 -5.43 7.81 -1.05
CA THR A 138 -4.40 7.71 -0.02
C THR A 138 -4.82 6.70 1.05
N ASP A 139 -3.84 6.09 1.69
CA ASP A 139 -4.07 5.14 2.75
C ASP A 139 -4.49 5.81 4.07
N PRO A 140 -5.36 5.18 4.89
CA PRO A 140 -5.76 5.69 6.20
C PRO A 140 -4.60 5.94 7.17
N ILE A 141 -3.43 5.31 6.95
CA ILE A 141 -2.23 5.51 7.76
C ILE A 141 -1.75 6.97 7.74
N ASN A 142 -2.11 7.73 6.70
CA ASN A 142 -1.79 9.15 6.61
C ASN A 142 -2.56 10.02 7.62
N SER A 143 -3.47 9.42 8.41
CA SER A 143 -4.08 10.04 9.58
C SER A 143 -3.45 9.63 10.92
N VAL A 144 -2.50 8.68 10.94
CA VAL A 144 -2.02 8.02 12.17
C VAL A 144 -0.71 8.65 12.71
N TYR A 145 -0.03 9.46 11.92
CA TYR A 145 1.15 10.21 12.32
C TYR A 145 0.94 11.72 12.10
N GLY A 146 0.00 12.30 12.84
CA GLY A 146 -0.27 13.74 12.78
C GLY A 146 -1.19 14.20 11.64
N GLY A 147 -2.15 13.38 11.21
CA GLY A 147 -3.32 13.88 10.49
C GLY A 147 -4.29 14.58 11.42
#